data_AF-A0A0V1DPX0-F1
#
_entry.id   AF-A0A0V1DPX0-F1
#
_cell.length_a   1.000
_cell.length_b   1.000
_cell.length_c   1.000
_cell.angle_alpha   90.00
_cell.angle_beta   90.00
_cell.angle_gamma   90.00
#
_symmetry.space_group_name_H-M   'P 1'
#
loop_
_entity.id
_entity.type
_entity.pdbx_description
1 polymer ?
#
loop_
_entity_poly.entity_id
_entity_poly.type
_entity_poly.pdbx_seq_one_letter_code
_entity_poly.pdbx_strand_id
1 'polypeptide(L)'
;MTAAALDATSIFGPERFSDLVRLLRVTAWCRRFIDNASIPVGLRRVKMRLSIEELSDAERLLIRQSQIQAFGESDAARPHPMKSLKEISPFLDKFGILRVGGLKKTRKKQPLPDNQGKGLR
;
A
#
# COMPACT_ATOMS: atom_id res chain seq x y z
N MET A 1 -15.50 -15.28 22.23
CA MET A 1 -14.70 -16.32 21.55
C MET A 1 -14.44 -15.85 20.12
N THR A 2 -13.42 -15.01 19.92
CA THR A 2 -13.00 -14.59 18.58
C THR A 2 -12.20 -15.74 18.01
N ALA A 3 -12.79 -16.50 17.08
CA ALA A 3 -11.99 -17.31 16.17
C ALA A 3 -10.92 -16.36 15.64
N ALA A 4 -9.66 -16.60 16.00
CA ALA A 4 -8.54 -15.91 15.41
C ALA A 4 -8.76 -16.11 13.91
N ALA A 5 -9.18 -15.04 13.23
CA ALA A 5 -9.36 -15.05 11.80
C ALA A 5 -8.03 -15.61 11.30
N LEU A 6 -8.05 -16.84 10.77
CA LEU A 6 -6.87 -17.46 10.17
C LEU A 6 -6.26 -16.34 9.34
N ASP A 7 -5.08 -15.87 9.76
CA ASP A 7 -4.52 -14.62 9.26
C ASP A 7 -4.60 -14.72 7.74
N ALA A 8 -5.56 -14.03 7.11
CA ALA A 8 -5.75 -14.15 5.66
C ALA A 8 -4.44 -13.76 4.94
N THR A 9 -3.69 -12.90 5.64
CA THR A 9 -2.27 -12.59 5.59
C THR A 9 -1.32 -13.78 5.44
N SER A 10 -1.44 -14.81 6.26
CA SER A 10 -0.64 -16.05 6.18
C SER A 10 -1.04 -16.90 4.97
N ILE A 11 -2.31 -16.87 4.57
CA ILE A 11 -2.80 -17.65 3.42
C ILE A 11 -2.36 -17.01 2.08
N PHE A 12 -2.42 -15.69 1.97
CA PHE A 12 -2.05 -14.93 0.76
C PHE A 12 -0.71 -14.19 0.88
N GLY A 13 0.15 -14.63 1.80
CA GLY A 13 1.46 -14.02 1.96
C GLY A 13 2.34 -14.22 0.72
N PRO A 14 3.04 -13.17 0.24
CA PRO A 14 3.87 -13.26 -0.96
C PRO A 14 4.98 -14.30 -0.86
N GLU A 15 5.46 -14.61 0.34
CA GLU A 15 6.46 -15.64 0.60
C GLU A 15 6.02 -17.07 0.21
N ARG A 16 4.72 -17.31 0.07
CA ARG A 16 4.17 -18.61 -0.34
C ARG A 16 4.06 -18.78 -1.84
N PHE A 17 4.34 -17.74 -2.61
CA PHE A 17 4.19 -17.72 -4.06
C PHE A 17 5.50 -17.29 -4.71
N SER A 18 6.02 -18.09 -5.63
CA SER A 18 7.21 -17.74 -6.43
C SER A 18 6.91 -16.76 -7.57
N ASP A 19 5.64 -16.41 -7.78
CA ASP A 19 5.17 -15.57 -8.88
C ASP A 19 4.06 -14.62 -8.40
N LEU A 20 4.31 -13.31 -8.54
CA LEU A 20 3.37 -12.26 -8.19
C LEU A 20 2.09 -12.32 -9.03
N VAL A 21 2.19 -12.67 -10.33
CA VAL A 21 1.02 -12.78 -11.22
C VAL A 21 0.11 -13.92 -10.75
N ARG A 22 0.71 -15.04 -10.31
CA ARG A 22 -0.03 -16.15 -9.72
C ARG A 22 -0.72 -15.73 -8.43
N LEU A 23 -0.01 -15.05 -7.53
CA LEU A 23 -0.59 -14.53 -6.28
C LEU A 23 -1.79 -13.62 -6.56
N LEU A 24 -1.63 -12.61 -7.42
CA LEU A 24 -2.69 -11.68 -7.82
C LEU A 24 -3.93 -12.40 -8.34
N ARG A 25 -3.75 -13.37 -9.25
CA ARG A 25 -4.85 -14.14 -9.83
C ARG A 25 -5.59 -14.96 -8.78
N VAL A 26 -4.85 -15.65 -7.91
CA VAL A 26 -5.44 -16.47 -6.85
C VAL A 26 -6.22 -15.60 -5.87
N THR A 27 -5.65 -14.48 -5.42
CA THR A 27 -6.33 -13.52 -4.54
C THR A 27 -7.59 -12.95 -5.20
N ALA A 28 -7.55 -12.58 -6.49
CA ALA A 28 -8.72 -12.08 -7.22
C ALA A 28 -9.84 -13.14 -7.32
N TRP A 29 -9.51 -14.40 -7.60
CA TRP A 29 -10.49 -15.49 -7.64
C TRP A 29 -11.14 -15.74 -6.27
N CYS A 30 -10.32 -15.79 -5.21
CA CYS A 30 -10.82 -15.93 -3.85
C CYS A 30 -11.75 -14.77 -3.47
N ARG A 31 -11.40 -13.54 -3.84
CA ARG A 31 -12.24 -12.37 -3.59
C ARG A 31 -13.57 -12.45 -4.34
N ARG A 32 -13.55 -12.77 -5.63
CA ARG A 32 -14.77 -12.97 -6.43
C ARG A 32 -15.66 -14.05 -5.82
N PHE A 33 -15.07 -15.14 -5.35
CA PHE A 33 -15.82 -16.22 -4.70
C PHE A 33 -16.53 -15.73 -3.43
N ILE A 34 -15.82 -15.02 -2.55
CA ILE A 34 -16.39 -14.45 -1.31
C ILE A 34 -17.50 -13.44 -1.63
N ASP A 35 -17.27 -12.54 -2.59
CA ASP A 35 -18.26 -11.56 -3.02
C ASP A 35 -19.52 -12.26 -3.58
N ASN A 36 -19.34 -13.28 -4.42
CA ASN A 36 -20.45 -14.07 -4.99
C ASN A 36 -21.21 -14.88 -3.93
N ALA A 37 -20.51 -15.39 -2.91
CA ALA A 37 -21.11 -16.11 -1.80
C ALA A 37 -21.99 -15.19 -0.93
N SER A 38 -21.66 -13.90 -0.90
CA SER A 38 -22.37 -12.87 -0.14
C SER A 38 -23.62 -12.32 -0.84
N ILE A 39 -23.90 -12.73 -2.09
CA ILE A 39 -25.03 -12.21 -2.89
C ILE A 39 -25.92 -13.32 -3.50
N PRO A 40 -27.21 -13.02 -3.80
CA PRO A 40 -28.12 -13.96 -4.44
C PRO A 40 -27.60 -14.47 -5.80
N VAL A 41 -27.97 -15.71 -6.16
CA VAL A 41 -27.49 -16.41 -7.37
C VAL A 41 -27.63 -15.56 -8.63
N GLY A 42 -28.76 -14.87 -8.81
CA GLY A 42 -29.03 -14.05 -10.01
C GLY A 42 -28.14 -12.82 -10.18
N LEU A 43 -27.44 -12.38 -9.12
CA LEU A 43 -26.54 -11.22 -9.15
C LEU A 43 -25.05 -11.62 -9.18
N ARG A 44 -24.76 -12.92 -9.15
CA ARG A 44 -23.38 -13.43 -9.09
C ARG A 44 -22.61 -13.12 -10.36
N ARG A 45 -21.31 -12.84 -10.21
CA ARG A 45 -20.37 -12.71 -11.32
C ARG A 45 -19.99 -14.10 -11.82
N VAL A 46 -20.45 -14.46 -13.02
CA VAL A 46 -20.22 -15.80 -13.63
C VAL A 46 -19.25 -15.75 -14.81
N LYS A 47 -18.57 -14.61 -15.05
CA LYS A 47 -17.63 -14.46 -16.17
C LYS A 47 -16.43 -15.41 -16.00
N MET A 48 -16.07 -16.11 -17.07
CA MET A 48 -14.94 -17.08 -17.04
C MET A 48 -13.59 -16.42 -16.75
N ARG A 49 -13.39 -15.16 -17.16
CA ARG A 49 -12.12 -14.43 -16.99
C ARG A 49 -12.21 -13.42 -15.85
N LEU A 50 -11.09 -13.19 -15.16
CA LEU A 50 -10.93 -12.07 -14.25
C LEU A 50 -10.91 -10.76 -15.03
N SER A 51 -11.56 -9.74 -14.51
CA SER A 51 -11.51 -8.39 -15.07
C SER A 51 -10.25 -7.65 -14.60
N ILE A 52 -9.93 -6.55 -15.28
CA ILE A 52 -8.79 -5.69 -14.91
C ILE A 52 -9.04 -5.07 -13.52
N GLU A 53 -10.30 -4.72 -13.23
CA GLU A 53 -10.69 -4.16 -11.94
C GLU A 53 -10.45 -5.15 -10.81
N GLU A 54 -10.82 -6.43 -10.98
CA GLU A 54 -10.62 -7.46 -9.95
C GLU A 54 -9.14 -7.73 -9.68
N LEU A 55 -8.31 -7.73 -10.73
CA LEU A 55 -6.86 -7.83 -10.57
C LEU A 55 -6.30 -6.61 -9.84
N SER A 56 -6.79 -5.42 -10.16
CA SER A 56 -6.37 -4.17 -9.51
C SER A 56 -6.82 -4.11 -8.04
N ASP A 57 -8.01 -4.64 -7.72
CA ASP A 57 -8.49 -4.76 -6.34
C ASP A 57 -7.66 -5.76 -5.53
N ALA A 58 -7.32 -6.90 -6.13
CA ALA A 58 -6.44 -7.88 -5.51
C ALA A 58 -5.04 -7.28 -5.23
N GLU A 59 -4.49 -6.53 -6.19
CA GLU A 59 -3.22 -5.83 -6.00
C GLU A 59 -3.28 -4.83 -4.84
N ARG A 60 -4.32 -3.97 -4.82
CA ARG A 60 -4.52 -3.01 -3.73
C ARG A 60 -4.61 -3.69 -2.36
N LEU A 61 -5.34 -4.80 -2.29
CA LEU A 61 -5.48 -5.59 -1.06
C LEU A 61 -4.12 -6.11 -0.59
N LEU A 62 -3.33 -6.70 -1.47
CA LEU A 62 -2.01 -7.24 -1.14
C LEU A 62 -1.04 -6.14 -0.68
N ILE A 63 -1.01 -4.99 -1.38
CA ILE A 63 -0.17 -3.85 -0.99
C ILE A 63 -0.56 -3.34 0.40
N ARG A 64 -1.86 -3.09 0.62
CA ARG A 64 -2.37 -2.60 1.91
C ARG A 64 -2.01 -3.58 3.02
N GLN A 65 -2.17 -4.88 2.77
CA GLN A 65 -1.88 -5.89 3.77
C GLN A 65 -0.39 -5.96 4.11
N SER A 66 0.49 -5.88 3.11
CA SER A 66 1.94 -5.82 3.30
C SER A 66 2.35 -4.58 4.10
N GLN A 67 1.73 -3.43 3.84
CA GLN A 67 1.97 -2.20 4.62
C GLN A 67 1.53 -2.35 6.08
N ILE A 68 0.36 -2.93 6.33
CA ILE A 68 -0.13 -3.19 7.69
C ILE A 68 0.83 -4.11 8.46
N GLN A 69 1.36 -5.14 7.81
CA GLN A 69 2.36 -6.03 8.42
C GLN A 69 3.68 -5.30 8.73
N ALA A 70 4.15 -4.44 7.83
CA ALA A 70 5.44 -3.76 7.97
C ALA A 70 5.40 -2.59 8.96
N PHE A 71 4.29 -1.86 9.01
CA PHE A 71 4.21 -0.57 9.70
C PHE A 71 3.07 -0.46 10.73
N GLY A 72 2.24 -1.49 10.84
CA GLY A 72 1.01 -1.47 11.64
C GLY A 72 -0.19 -0.90 10.87
N GLU A 73 -1.38 -0.95 11.45
CA GLU A 73 -2.56 -0.35 10.82
C GLU A 73 -2.49 1.18 10.85
N SER A 74 -2.75 1.83 9.72
CA SER A 74 -2.87 3.28 9.66
C SER A 74 -4.22 3.74 9.13
N ASP A 75 -4.72 4.82 9.70
CA ASP A 75 -5.88 5.55 9.22
C ASP A 75 -5.58 7.06 9.19
N ALA A 76 -6.54 7.88 8.76
CA ALA A 76 -6.37 9.32 8.69
C ALA A 76 -6.09 9.98 10.06
N ALA A 77 -6.48 9.33 11.17
CA ALA A 77 -6.29 9.81 12.53
C ALA A 77 -4.98 9.29 13.17
N ARG A 78 -4.51 8.12 12.72
CA ARG A 78 -3.26 7.46 13.11
C ARG A 78 -2.48 7.09 11.86
N PRO A 79 -1.87 8.07 11.18
CA PRO A 79 -0.94 7.76 10.10
C PRO A 79 0.21 6.90 10.66
N HIS A 80 0.72 5.97 9.84
CA HIS A 80 1.93 5.18 10.14
C HIS A 80 3.01 6.05 10.77
N PRO A 81 3.98 5.50 11.54
CA PRO A 81 5.07 6.29 12.10
C PRO A 81 5.88 6.98 10.99
N MET A 82 5.42 8.16 10.56
CA MET A 82 5.98 8.93 9.45
C MET A 82 7.37 9.45 9.82
N LYS A 83 7.79 9.35 11.08
CA LYS A 83 9.07 9.88 11.57
C LYS A 83 10.25 9.41 10.72
N SER A 84 10.28 8.13 10.31
CA SER A 84 11.34 7.58 9.43
C SER A 84 11.12 7.88 7.94
N LEU A 85 9.88 8.17 7.53
CA LEU A 85 9.49 8.36 6.14
C LEU A 85 9.28 9.85 5.77
N LYS A 86 9.45 10.80 6.70
CA LYS A 86 9.19 12.24 6.49
C LYS A 86 9.94 12.82 5.29
N GLU A 87 11.15 12.33 5.04
CA GLU A 87 12.01 12.80 3.94
C GLU A 87 11.39 12.55 2.56
N ILE A 88 10.56 11.51 2.42
CA ILE A 88 9.88 11.15 1.16
C ILE A 88 8.40 11.57 1.12
N SER A 89 7.96 12.39 2.09
CA SER A 89 6.61 12.99 2.13
C SER A 89 5.47 11.99 1.84
N PRO A 90 5.33 10.91 2.63
CA PRO A 90 4.32 9.89 2.38
C PRO A 90 2.91 10.44 2.62
N PHE A 91 1.94 9.91 1.88
CA PHE A 91 0.51 10.24 2.00
C PHE A 91 -0.34 9.01 1.75
N LEU A 92 -1.54 8.95 2.35
CA LEU A 92 -2.51 7.91 2.06
C LEU A 92 -3.31 8.29 0.81
N ASP A 93 -3.45 7.36 -0.13
CA ASP A 93 -4.33 7.53 -1.29
C ASP A 93 -5.80 7.24 -0.94
N LYS A 94 -6.69 7.38 -1.94
CA LYS A 94 -8.12 7.12 -1.79
C LYS A 94 -8.48 5.68 -1.42
N PHE A 95 -7.55 4.74 -1.51
CA PHE A 95 -7.72 3.34 -1.14
C PHE A 95 -7.08 3.02 0.23
N GLY A 96 -6.53 4.04 0.91
CA GLY A 96 -5.82 3.89 2.18
C GLY A 96 -4.45 3.24 2.03
N ILE A 97 -3.86 3.29 0.83
CA ILE A 97 -2.50 2.80 0.58
C ILE A 97 -1.52 3.94 0.80
N LEU A 98 -0.47 3.69 1.56
CA LEU A 98 0.63 4.63 1.76
C LEU A 98 1.43 4.75 0.46
N ARG A 99 1.48 5.96 -0.08
CA ARG A 99 2.26 6.33 -1.28
C ARG A 99 3.26 7.41 -0.93
N VAL A 100 4.26 7.57 -1.77
CA VAL A 100 5.26 8.62 -1.67
C VAL A 100 5.23 9.45 -2.94
N GLY A 101 5.31 10.77 -2.79
CA GLY A 101 5.49 11.67 -3.92
C GLY A 101 6.93 11.58 -4.46
N GLY A 102 7.20 12.24 -5.59
CA GLY A 102 8.58 12.40 -6.06
C GLY A 102 9.46 13.05 -5.00
N LEU A 103 10.74 12.67 -4.96
CA LEU A 103 11.74 13.28 -4.08
C LEU A 103 11.71 14.81 -4.24
N LYS A 104 11.33 15.54 -3.18
CA LYS A 104 11.68 16.95 -3.09
C LYS A 104 13.20 16.98 -2.96
N LYS A 105 13.92 17.34 -4.02
CA LYS A 105 15.35 17.65 -3.91
C LYS A 105 15.48 18.73 -2.84
N THR A 106 15.89 18.34 -1.64
CA THR A 106 16.46 19.22 -0.64
C THR A 106 17.78 19.70 -1.22
N ARG A 107 17.73 20.68 -2.13
CA ARG A 107 18.86 21.58 -2.33
C ARG A 107 19.08 22.20 -0.97
N LYS A 108 20.06 21.69 -0.21
CA LYS A 108 20.68 22.46 0.85
C LYS A 108 21.01 23.79 0.19
N LYS A 109 20.30 24.88 0.55
CA LYS A 109 20.78 26.21 0.23
C LYS A 109 22.17 26.25 0.86
N GLN A 110 23.22 26.22 0.04
CA GLN A 110 24.54 26.61 0.52
C GLN A 110 24.35 27.97 1.19
N PRO A 111 24.74 28.15 2.46
CA PRO A 111 24.82 29.48 3.01
C PRO A 111 25.74 30.27 2.09
N LEU A 112 25.24 31.41 1.61
CA LEU A 112 26.05 32.38 0.89
C LEU A 112 27.29 32.66 1.77
N PRO A 113 28.52 32.61 1.25
CA PRO A 113 29.68 32.87 2.08
C PRO A 113 29.56 34.27 2.65
N ASP A 114 29.62 34.37 3.98
CA ASP A 114 29.77 35.63 4.69
C ASP A 114 31.01 36.33 4.10
N ASN A 115 30.79 37.48 3.47
CA ASN A 115 31.86 38.34 3.01
C ASN A 115 32.51 39.00 4.25
N GLN A 116 33.32 38.23 4.96
CA GLN A 116 34.18 38.72 6.02
C GLN A 116 35.37 39.45 5.39
N GLY A 117 35.23 40.78 5.35
CA GLY A 117 36.30 41.72 5.69
C GLY A 117 37.45 41.89 4.70
N LYS A 118 37.62 43.14 4.26
CA LYS A 118 38.89 43.87 4.41
C LYS A 118 38.62 45.36 4.22
N GLY A 119 38.46 46.07 5.34
CA GLY A 119 38.98 47.44 5.41
C GLY A 119 40.49 47.34 5.55
N LEU A 120 41.23 48.23 4.86
CA LEU A 120 42.50 48.80 5.32
C LEU A 120 43.03 49.79 4.25
N ARG A 121 43.04 51.07 4.67
CA ARG A 121 43.80 52.23 4.17
C ARG A 121 43.28 52.95 2.93
#